data_AF-A0A399EBJ1-F1
#
_entry.id   AF-A0A399EBJ1-F1
#
_cell.length_a   1.000
_cell.length_b   1.000
_cell.length_c   1.000
_cell.angle_alpha   90.00
_cell.angle_beta   90.00
_cell.angle_gamma   90.00
#
_symmetry.space_group_name_H-M   'P 1'
#
loop_
_entity.id
_entity.type
_entity.pdbx_description
1 polymer ?
#
loop_
_entity_poly.entity_id
_entity_poly.type
_entity_poly.pdbx_seq_one_letter_code
_entity_poly.pdbx_strand_id
1 'polypeptide(L)'
;MKPGFKPAYGYISSRDPLHSNGTLPEPNSGFKNYVWERDGYRILFVHHFGTGGAGRICRQFHTLQVVIASKSTGEIMADLNLQADFGPATDNNTDGPLTATCPPGVPTPSQVTDTTGERKLKVYPDLNGYEPWRSDGSGLIIGLNTAGLTFDTVNPITACKSNTCSSATDLMRIGQNTGEMRLFAFAPGLGVNASQAAATGEFYTDIYGKKLLSASDPGAVRQYLKPGFSFSTSNPANAECFTRDAFFMFYEGCGDAPQAFMNIENGLTDKN
;
A
#
# COMPACT_ATOMS: atom_id res chain seq x y z
N MET A 1 -2.01 -5.66 19.99
CA MET A 1 -2.90 -6.74 19.49
C MET A 1 -2.81 -7.90 20.46
N LYS A 2 -3.94 -8.58 20.74
CA LYS A 2 -3.91 -9.78 21.59
C LYS A 2 -3.06 -10.89 20.93
N PRO A 3 -2.37 -11.73 21.74
CA PRO A 3 -1.70 -12.91 21.22
C PRO A 3 -2.66 -13.76 20.37
N GLY A 4 -2.18 -14.26 19.22
CA GLY A 4 -2.96 -15.08 18.29
C GLY A 4 -3.74 -14.32 17.21
N PHE A 5 -3.66 -12.99 17.16
CA PHE A 5 -4.16 -12.24 15.99
C PHE A 5 -3.47 -12.72 14.71
N LYS A 6 -4.24 -12.95 13.64
CA LYS A 6 -3.74 -13.37 12.33
C LYS A 6 -4.10 -12.31 11.29
N PRO A 7 -3.11 -11.71 10.61
CA PRO A 7 -3.36 -10.85 9.45
C PRO A 7 -4.15 -11.57 8.36
N ALA A 8 -4.91 -10.81 7.58
CA ALA A 8 -5.73 -11.33 6.49
C ALA A 8 -4.90 -11.54 5.21
N TYR A 9 -3.82 -12.33 5.31
CA TYR A 9 -2.98 -12.66 4.16
C TYR A 9 -3.77 -13.36 3.05
N GLY A 10 -3.50 -12.99 1.80
CA GLY A 10 -4.05 -13.60 0.58
C GLY A 10 -5.56 -13.42 0.36
N TYR A 11 -6.27 -12.80 1.30
CA TYR A 11 -7.73 -12.83 1.33
C TYR A 11 -8.38 -11.98 0.23
N ILE A 12 -7.76 -10.87 -0.13
CA ILE A 12 -8.34 -9.89 -1.07
C ILE A 12 -7.73 -10.01 -2.47
N SER A 13 -6.43 -10.31 -2.58
CA SER A 13 -5.75 -10.46 -3.87
C SER A 13 -6.28 -11.63 -4.70
N SER A 14 -6.74 -12.70 -4.05
CA SER A 14 -7.38 -13.84 -4.72
C SER A 14 -8.79 -13.54 -5.25
N ARG A 15 -9.42 -12.44 -4.81
CA ARG A 15 -10.78 -12.01 -5.21
C ARG A 15 -10.78 -10.99 -6.33
N ASP A 16 -9.61 -10.46 -6.69
CA ASP A 16 -9.45 -9.58 -7.84
C ASP A 16 -9.60 -10.41 -9.13
N PRO A 17 -10.59 -10.10 -9.99
CA PRO A 17 -10.79 -10.81 -11.25
C PRO A 17 -9.52 -10.87 -12.11
N LEU A 18 -8.74 -9.79 -12.17
CA LEU A 18 -7.52 -9.69 -12.99
C LEU A 18 -6.40 -10.63 -12.52
N HIS A 19 -6.39 -10.97 -11.24
CA HIS A 19 -5.46 -11.94 -10.69
C HIS A 19 -6.01 -13.36 -10.88
N SER A 20 -7.29 -13.57 -10.58
CA SER A 20 -7.93 -14.90 -10.64
C SER A 20 -7.97 -15.50 -12.05
N ASN A 21 -8.03 -14.66 -13.09
CA ASN A 21 -8.06 -15.09 -14.49
C ASN A 21 -6.67 -15.08 -15.17
N GLY A 22 -5.62 -14.69 -14.45
CA GLY A 22 -4.25 -14.63 -14.96
C GLY A 22 -3.96 -13.48 -15.92
N THR A 23 -4.84 -12.47 -16.05
CA THR A 23 -4.60 -11.29 -16.89
C THR A 23 -3.42 -10.46 -16.38
N LEU A 24 -3.30 -10.32 -15.05
CA LEU A 24 -2.17 -9.67 -14.38
C LEU A 24 -1.68 -10.58 -13.24
N PRO A 25 -0.88 -11.62 -13.56
CA PRO A 25 -0.35 -12.48 -12.52
C PRO A 25 0.62 -11.67 -11.66
N GLU A 26 0.42 -11.72 -10.34
CA GLU A 26 1.34 -11.11 -9.39
C GLU A 26 2.26 -12.20 -8.84
N PRO A 27 3.57 -12.18 -9.15
CA PRO A 27 4.48 -13.13 -8.54
C PRO A 27 4.45 -12.95 -7.02
N ASN A 28 4.07 -14.00 -6.30
CA ASN A 28 3.90 -13.94 -4.84
C ASN A 28 5.25 -13.64 -4.19
N SER A 29 5.39 -12.39 -3.71
CA SER A 29 6.58 -11.92 -3.01
C SER A 29 6.38 -11.82 -1.50
N GLY A 30 5.33 -12.46 -0.98
CA GLY A 30 4.91 -12.44 0.41
C GLY A 30 4.28 -11.11 0.84
N PHE A 31 3.58 -11.12 1.97
CA PHE A 31 3.02 -9.91 2.58
C PHE A 31 4.06 -9.16 3.43
N LYS A 32 3.93 -7.83 3.47
CA LYS A 32 4.84 -6.92 4.18
C LYS A 32 4.09 -6.29 5.33
N ASN A 33 4.69 -6.29 6.51
CA ASN A 33 4.03 -5.88 7.74
C ASN A 33 4.80 -4.76 8.43
N TYR A 34 4.10 -3.69 8.85
CA TYR A 34 4.65 -2.58 9.62
C TYR A 34 3.87 -2.46 10.91
N VAL A 35 4.55 -2.57 12.04
CA VAL A 35 3.95 -2.30 13.34
C VAL A 35 4.44 -0.95 13.82
N TRP A 36 3.51 -0.09 14.19
CA TRP A 36 3.79 1.25 14.66
C TRP A 36 2.94 1.55 15.89
N GLU A 37 3.52 2.20 16.90
CA GLU A 37 2.80 2.54 18.13
C GLU A 37 2.73 4.05 18.29
N ARG A 38 1.52 4.56 18.52
CA ARG A 38 1.27 5.98 18.65
C ARG A 38 -0.03 6.29 19.38
N ASP A 39 -0.03 7.36 20.18
CA ASP A 39 -1.23 7.92 20.84
C ASP A 39 -2.05 6.88 21.63
N GLY A 40 -1.37 5.89 22.24
CA GLY A 40 -2.02 4.81 23.00
C GLY A 40 -2.52 3.63 22.16
N TYR A 41 -2.23 3.61 20.85
CA TYR A 41 -2.62 2.56 19.92
C TYR A 41 -1.42 1.87 19.29
N ARG A 42 -1.61 0.62 18.89
CA ARG A 42 -0.74 -0.14 18.00
C ARG A 42 -1.43 -0.26 16.65
N ILE A 43 -0.76 0.18 15.61
CA ILE A 43 -1.21 0.19 14.23
C ILE A 43 -0.39 -0.84 13.48
N LEU A 44 -1.07 -1.71 12.73
CA LEU A 44 -0.44 -2.67 11.83
C LEU A 44 -0.89 -2.35 10.41
N PHE A 45 0.06 -2.08 9.54
CA PHE A 45 -0.15 -2.08 8.10
C PHE A 45 0.33 -3.41 7.53
N VAL A 46 -0.51 -4.03 6.71
CA VAL A 46 -0.12 -5.19 5.91
C VAL A 46 -0.39 -4.89 4.46
N HIS A 47 0.59 -5.05 3.59
CA HIS A 47 0.39 -4.85 2.16
C HIS A 47 1.03 -5.94 1.30
N HIS A 48 0.55 -6.02 0.06
CA HIS A 48 1.08 -6.90 -0.97
C HIS A 48 1.24 -6.16 -2.28
N PHE A 49 2.48 -5.73 -2.54
CA PHE A 49 2.99 -5.36 -3.85
C PHE A 49 4.46 -5.81 -3.96
N GLY A 50 5.04 -5.79 -5.16
CA GLY A 50 6.44 -6.16 -5.39
C GLY A 50 7.11 -5.39 -6.52
N THR A 51 8.42 -5.21 -6.40
CA THR A 51 9.26 -4.44 -7.36
C THR A 51 9.99 -5.33 -8.37
N GLY A 52 9.68 -6.64 -8.39
CA GLY A 52 10.34 -7.62 -9.25
C GLY A 52 9.57 -7.97 -10.53
N GLY A 53 8.24 -7.83 -10.53
CA GLY A 53 7.39 -8.28 -11.64
C GLY A 53 6.86 -7.14 -12.50
N ALA A 54 6.63 -7.41 -13.79
CA ALA A 54 6.04 -6.44 -14.73
C ALA A 54 4.57 -6.12 -14.45
N GLY A 55 3.86 -6.96 -13.68
CA GLY A 55 2.47 -6.72 -13.29
C GLY A 55 2.26 -5.36 -12.60
N ARG A 56 3.28 -4.88 -11.87
CA ARG A 56 3.26 -3.55 -11.25
C ARG A 56 3.20 -2.40 -12.25
N ILE A 57 3.39 -2.61 -13.54
CA ILE A 57 3.30 -1.51 -14.52
C ILE A 57 1.83 -1.17 -14.77
N CYS A 58 0.97 -2.19 -14.86
CA CYS A 58 -0.42 -2.03 -15.25
C CYS A 58 -1.41 -2.17 -14.08
N ARG A 59 -0.99 -2.81 -12.98
CA ARG A 59 -1.86 -3.03 -11.84
C ARG A 59 -1.92 -1.81 -10.93
N GLN A 60 -3.08 -1.16 -10.88
CA GLN A 60 -3.36 -0.06 -9.97
C GLN A 60 -3.61 -0.53 -8.53
N PHE A 61 -4.34 -1.63 -8.40
CA PHE A 61 -4.89 -2.07 -7.12
C PHE A 61 -4.05 -3.16 -6.45
N HIS A 62 -3.68 -2.94 -5.19
CA HIS A 62 -2.89 -3.86 -4.38
C HIS A 62 -3.44 -3.99 -2.96
N THR A 63 -3.22 -5.14 -2.32
CA THR A 63 -3.82 -5.39 -1.01
C THR A 63 -3.21 -4.48 0.06
N LEU A 64 -4.07 -3.88 0.87
CA LEU A 64 -3.76 -3.14 2.09
C LEU A 64 -4.72 -3.60 3.20
N GLN A 65 -4.17 -3.91 4.36
CA GLN A 65 -4.90 -4.07 5.61
C GLN A 65 -4.38 -3.05 6.62
N VAL A 66 -5.29 -2.39 7.32
CA VAL A 66 -5.01 -1.46 8.41
C VAL A 66 -5.70 -1.99 9.66
N VAL A 67 -4.90 -2.35 10.67
CA VAL A 67 -5.41 -2.79 11.96
C VAL A 67 -4.99 -1.79 13.02
N ILE A 68 -5.93 -1.34 13.84
CA ILE A 68 -5.66 -0.45 14.97
C ILE A 68 -6.13 -1.16 16.24
N ALA A 69 -5.24 -1.29 17.21
CA ALA A 69 -5.52 -1.93 18.48
C ALA A 69 -5.17 -1.02 19.65
N SER A 70 -5.95 -1.03 20.72
CA SER A 70 -5.56 -0.38 21.97
C SER A 70 -4.25 -1.00 22.50
N LYS A 71 -3.28 -0.16 22.86
CA LYS A 71 -1.99 -0.62 23.39
C LYS A 71 -2.14 -1.23 24.78
N SER A 72 -3.04 -0.69 25.61
CA SER A 72 -3.22 -1.14 27.00
C SER A 72 -4.01 -2.45 27.10
N THR A 73 -5.03 -2.64 26.26
CA THR A 73 -5.93 -3.81 26.35
C THR A 73 -5.71 -4.84 25.23
N GLY A 74 -5.02 -4.46 24.16
CA GLY A 74 -4.89 -5.25 22.95
C GLY A 74 -6.18 -5.39 22.14
N GLU A 75 -7.28 -4.74 22.54
CA GLU A 75 -8.57 -4.74 21.85
C GLU A 75 -8.42 -4.15 20.44
N ILE A 76 -8.97 -4.83 19.43
CA ILE A 76 -9.04 -4.32 18.07
C ILE A 76 -10.09 -3.21 18.02
N MET A 77 -9.68 -2.03 17.57
CA MET A 77 -10.53 -0.86 17.38
C MET A 77 -10.95 -0.71 15.92
N ALA A 78 -10.08 -1.13 15.00
CA ALA A 78 -10.36 -1.23 13.57
C ALA A 78 -9.56 -2.38 12.94
N ASP A 79 -10.16 -3.07 11.97
CA ASP A 79 -9.53 -4.06 11.10
C ASP A 79 -10.14 -3.89 9.70
N LEU A 80 -9.43 -3.15 8.85
CA LEU A 80 -9.91 -2.65 7.58
C LEU A 80 -9.08 -3.24 6.45
N ASN A 81 -9.75 -3.78 5.43
CA ASN A 81 -9.19 -4.65 4.41
C ASN A 81 -9.63 -4.17 3.01
N LEU A 82 -8.70 -3.79 2.14
CA LEU A 82 -9.02 -3.32 0.79
C LEU A 82 -7.93 -3.64 -0.25
N GLN A 83 -8.34 -3.63 -1.51
CA GLN A 83 -7.48 -3.36 -2.65
C GLN A 83 -7.30 -1.84 -2.72
N ALA A 84 -6.22 -1.35 -2.13
CA ALA A 84 -5.86 0.05 -2.18
C ALA A 84 -5.43 0.43 -3.61
N ASP A 85 -5.90 1.60 -4.02
CA ASP A 85 -5.56 2.21 -5.30
C ASP A 85 -4.18 2.89 -5.18
N PHE A 86 -3.17 2.40 -5.90
CA PHE A 86 -1.84 3.03 -6.00
C PHE A 86 -1.63 3.79 -7.32
N GLY A 87 -2.71 4.18 -7.98
CA GLY A 87 -2.77 5.05 -9.15
C GLY A 87 -2.09 4.55 -10.41
N PRO A 88 -1.58 5.44 -11.28
CA PRO A 88 -0.77 5.06 -12.44
C PRO A 88 0.68 4.73 -12.07
N ALA A 89 1.35 3.93 -12.92
CA ALA A 89 2.81 3.83 -12.90
C ALA A 89 3.42 5.06 -13.59
N THR A 90 4.23 5.82 -12.86
CA THR A 90 4.94 6.99 -13.39
C THR A 90 6.44 6.75 -13.42
N ASP A 91 7.14 7.43 -14.31
CA ASP A 91 8.59 7.46 -14.37
C ASP A 91 9.10 8.30 -13.19
N ASN A 92 9.92 7.69 -12.32
CA ASN A 92 10.47 8.42 -11.18
C ASN A 92 11.38 9.58 -11.57
N ASN A 93 11.80 9.66 -12.85
CA ASN A 93 12.70 10.68 -13.33
C ASN A 93 11.99 11.90 -13.92
N THR A 94 10.77 11.72 -14.41
CA THR A 94 10.04 12.77 -15.14
C THR A 94 8.67 13.07 -14.54
N ASP A 95 8.22 12.26 -13.58
CA ASP A 95 6.87 12.27 -12.99
C ASP A 95 5.75 12.09 -14.01
N GLY A 96 6.08 11.72 -15.25
CA GLY A 96 5.13 11.41 -16.30
C GLY A 96 4.65 9.95 -16.23
N PRO A 97 3.43 9.62 -16.67
CA PRO A 97 2.99 8.24 -16.77
C PRO A 97 3.88 7.44 -17.73
N LEU A 98 4.14 6.18 -17.38
CA LEU A 98 4.84 5.27 -18.29
C LEU A 98 4.05 5.08 -19.58
N THR A 99 4.75 5.04 -20.71
CA THR A 99 4.19 4.75 -22.03
C THR A 99 4.07 3.23 -22.26
N ALA A 100 3.41 2.55 -21.32
CA ALA A 100 3.26 1.10 -21.31
C ALA A 100 2.00 0.62 -22.04
N THR A 101 2.07 -0.52 -22.72
CA THR A 101 0.89 -1.27 -23.17
C THR A 101 0.48 -2.26 -22.10
N CYS A 102 -0.82 -2.30 -21.78
CA CYS A 102 -1.39 -3.22 -20.80
C CYS A 102 -2.31 -4.25 -21.48
N PRO A 103 -2.57 -5.40 -20.82
CA PRO A 103 -3.49 -6.40 -21.35
C PRO A 103 -4.88 -5.83 -21.67
N PRO A 104 -5.63 -6.45 -22.60
CA PRO A 104 -6.98 -6.01 -22.93
C PRO A 104 -7.88 -5.88 -21.69
N GLY A 105 -8.60 -4.77 -21.59
CA GLY A 105 -9.48 -4.47 -20.46
C GLY A 105 -8.77 -3.93 -19.21
N VAL A 106 -7.44 -3.79 -19.24
CA VAL A 106 -6.66 -3.13 -18.17
C VAL A 106 -6.26 -1.73 -18.63
N PRO A 107 -6.57 -0.68 -17.84
CA PRO A 107 -6.12 0.67 -18.14
C PRO A 107 -4.59 0.76 -18.23
N THR A 108 -4.07 1.46 -19.24
CA THR A 108 -2.67 1.86 -19.28
C THR A 108 -2.38 2.94 -18.21
N PRO A 109 -1.12 3.15 -17.81
CA PRO A 109 -0.80 4.21 -16.85
C PRO A 109 -1.32 5.59 -17.26
N SER A 110 -1.28 5.92 -18.56
CA SER A 110 -1.82 7.17 -19.10
C SER A 110 -3.35 7.29 -19.06
N GLN A 111 -4.08 6.17 -18.90
CA GLN A 111 -5.55 6.16 -18.82
C GLN A 111 -6.07 6.30 -17.37
N VAL A 112 -5.21 6.09 -16.38
CA VAL A 112 -5.57 6.21 -14.95
C VAL A 112 -5.37 7.67 -14.51
N THR A 113 -6.43 8.47 -14.58
CA THR A 113 -6.38 9.92 -14.30
C THR A 113 -7.22 10.37 -13.10
N ASP A 114 -8.23 9.59 -12.70
CA ASP A 114 -9.15 9.92 -11.61
C ASP A 114 -8.73 9.25 -10.30
N THR A 115 -7.54 9.61 -9.81
CA THR A 115 -6.97 9.05 -8.60
C THR A 115 -5.91 10.00 -8.03
N THR A 116 -5.79 10.03 -6.71
CA THR A 116 -4.64 10.66 -6.04
C THR A 116 -3.51 9.68 -5.79
N GLY A 117 -3.72 8.38 -6.05
CA GLY A 117 -2.69 7.35 -5.91
C GLY A 117 -1.58 7.53 -6.95
N GLU A 118 -0.41 6.98 -6.67
CA GLU A 118 0.71 6.98 -7.61
C GLU A 118 1.73 5.91 -7.24
N ARG A 119 2.32 5.25 -8.23
CA ARG A 119 3.54 4.44 -8.02
C ARG A 119 4.63 4.89 -8.99
N LYS A 120 5.77 5.36 -8.46
CA LYS A 120 6.88 5.79 -9.32
C LYS A 120 7.83 4.63 -9.52
N LEU A 121 8.08 4.23 -10.77
CA LEU A 121 9.00 3.15 -11.13
C LEU A 121 10.34 3.73 -11.61
N LYS A 122 11.43 3.00 -11.34
CA LYS A 122 12.77 3.34 -11.84
C LYS A 122 12.86 3.19 -13.35
N VAL A 123 13.44 4.18 -14.06
CA VAL A 123 13.67 4.15 -15.51
C VAL A 123 15.14 4.45 -15.84
N TYR A 124 15.81 3.56 -16.57
CA TYR A 124 17.19 3.77 -17.02
C TYR A 124 17.32 5.04 -17.89
N PRO A 125 18.41 5.83 -17.81
CA PRO A 125 19.68 5.54 -17.12
C PRO A 125 19.75 5.90 -15.64
N ASP A 126 18.85 6.73 -15.14
CA ASP A 126 18.90 7.16 -13.74
C ASP A 126 18.12 6.20 -12.84
N LEU A 127 18.86 5.46 -12.02
CA LEU A 127 18.34 4.45 -11.11
C LEU A 127 18.48 4.87 -9.64
N ASN A 128 18.83 6.13 -9.36
CA ASN A 128 19.04 6.63 -8.01
C ASN A 128 17.73 6.74 -7.21
N GLY A 129 17.81 6.54 -5.90
CA GLY A 129 16.70 6.66 -4.94
C GLY A 129 15.71 5.51 -4.92
N TYR A 130 14.47 5.78 -4.47
CA TYR A 130 13.49 4.74 -4.11
C TYR A 130 12.26 4.67 -5.03
N GLU A 131 11.44 3.63 -4.87
CA GLU A 131 10.18 3.37 -5.57
C GLU A 131 8.99 3.67 -4.63
N PRO A 132 8.39 4.88 -4.62
CA PRO A 132 7.22 5.23 -3.82
C PRO A 132 5.92 4.64 -4.37
N TRP A 133 5.06 4.23 -3.45
CA TRP A 133 3.72 3.69 -3.71
C TRP A 133 2.69 4.37 -2.81
N ARG A 134 2.08 5.45 -3.31
CA ARG A 134 1.07 6.25 -2.61
C ARG A 134 -0.32 5.70 -2.86
N SER A 135 -1.05 5.43 -1.77
CA SER A 135 -2.45 5.01 -1.81
C SER A 135 -3.41 6.19 -1.97
N ASP A 136 -4.42 6.03 -2.81
CA ASP A 136 -5.59 6.90 -2.86
C ASP A 136 -6.62 6.47 -1.79
N GLY A 137 -7.04 7.43 -0.97
CA GLY A 137 -8.11 7.25 0.00
C GLY A 137 -9.49 7.72 -0.51
N SER A 138 -9.57 8.22 -1.74
CA SER A 138 -10.78 8.85 -2.28
C SER A 138 -11.96 7.86 -2.37
N GLY A 139 -13.12 8.32 -1.90
CA GLY A 139 -14.37 7.57 -1.98
C GLY A 139 -14.45 6.32 -1.08
N LEU A 140 -13.50 6.11 -0.17
CA LEU A 140 -13.59 5.03 0.81
C LEU A 140 -14.75 5.27 1.78
N ILE A 141 -15.55 4.23 2.02
CA ILE A 141 -16.71 4.28 2.92
C ILE A 141 -16.48 3.53 4.24
N ILE A 142 -15.26 3.03 4.46
CA ILE A 142 -14.87 2.24 5.63
C ILE A 142 -14.37 3.10 6.80
N GLY A 143 -14.48 4.43 6.68
CA GLY A 143 -14.01 5.39 7.68
C GLY A 143 -12.50 5.57 7.74
N LEU A 144 -11.74 4.97 6.81
CA LEU A 144 -10.29 5.13 6.71
C LEU A 144 -9.94 6.41 5.95
N ASN A 145 -9.13 7.27 6.56
CA ASN A 145 -8.39 8.32 5.87
C ASN A 145 -6.95 7.85 5.70
N THR A 146 -6.51 7.62 4.46
CA THR A 146 -5.12 7.21 4.18
C THR A 146 -4.14 8.37 4.32
N ALA A 147 -4.59 9.61 4.22
CA ALA A 147 -3.75 10.82 4.22
C ALA A 147 -2.50 10.67 3.33
N GLY A 148 -2.66 10.09 2.14
CA GLY A 148 -1.55 9.84 1.21
C GLY A 148 -0.54 8.81 1.73
N LEU A 149 -1.00 7.82 2.50
CA LEU A 149 -0.18 6.71 2.98
C LEU A 149 0.62 6.13 1.81
N THR A 150 1.94 6.23 1.92
CA THR A 150 2.91 5.88 0.90
C THR A 150 3.85 4.83 1.47
N PHE A 151 4.15 3.80 0.68
CA PHE A 151 5.17 2.81 0.99
C PHE A 151 6.33 2.96 0.01
N ASP A 152 7.52 3.20 0.54
CA ASP A 152 8.71 3.45 -0.27
C ASP A 152 9.58 2.20 -0.29
N THR A 153 9.90 1.67 -1.47
CA THR A 153 10.93 0.63 -1.59
C THR A 153 12.28 1.26 -1.90
N VAL A 154 13.18 1.26 -0.90
CA VAL A 154 14.48 1.94 -0.96
C VAL A 154 15.43 1.27 -1.95
N ASN A 155 15.38 -0.06 -2.03
CA ASN A 155 16.24 -0.85 -2.93
C ASN A 155 15.41 -1.73 -3.88
N PRO A 156 14.69 -1.16 -4.86
CA PRO A 156 13.84 -1.94 -5.76
C PRO A 156 14.64 -2.97 -6.56
N ILE A 157 14.04 -4.14 -6.84
CA ILE A 157 14.74 -5.27 -7.49
C ILE A 157 14.98 -4.99 -8.98
N THR A 158 14.00 -4.38 -9.65
CA THR A 158 14.05 -4.13 -11.10
C THR A 158 13.71 -2.68 -11.44
N ALA A 159 14.23 -2.22 -12.58
CA ALA A 159 13.90 -0.98 -13.24
C ALA A 159 13.41 -1.25 -14.65
N CYS A 160 12.71 -0.28 -15.23
CA CYS A 160 12.40 -0.22 -16.64
C CYS A 160 13.62 0.21 -17.46
N LYS A 161 13.87 -0.46 -18.58
CA LYS A 161 14.95 -0.10 -19.53
C LYS A 161 14.68 1.22 -20.28
N SER A 162 13.41 1.61 -20.37
CA SER A 162 12.94 2.83 -21.00
C SER A 162 11.53 3.18 -20.50
N ASN A 163 11.04 4.37 -20.83
CA ASN A 163 9.70 4.82 -20.46
C ASN A 163 8.56 4.00 -21.12
N THR A 164 8.84 3.12 -22.09
CA THR A 164 7.81 2.28 -22.75
C THR A 164 7.50 0.97 -22.03
N CYS A 165 8.23 0.68 -20.95
CA CYS A 165 8.18 -0.51 -20.11
C CYS A 165 6.82 -1.24 -20.11
N SER A 166 6.67 -2.31 -20.89
CA SER A 166 5.37 -2.97 -21.10
C SER A 166 5.35 -4.42 -20.62
N SER A 167 6.53 -5.01 -20.40
CA SER A 167 6.67 -6.45 -20.17
C SER A 167 7.89 -6.79 -19.32
N ALA A 168 8.00 -8.06 -18.92
CA ALA A 168 9.17 -8.55 -18.18
C ALA A 168 10.48 -8.40 -18.96
N THR A 169 10.46 -8.43 -20.30
CA THR A 169 11.66 -8.22 -21.13
C THR A 169 12.12 -6.76 -21.14
N ASP A 170 11.25 -5.83 -20.77
CA ASP A 170 11.57 -4.40 -20.64
C ASP A 170 12.11 -4.05 -19.25
N LEU A 171 12.11 -5.02 -18.32
CA LEU A 171 12.72 -4.88 -17.01
C LEU A 171 14.20 -5.27 -17.05
N MET A 172 14.99 -4.58 -16.23
CA MET A 172 16.37 -4.92 -15.90
C MET A 172 16.53 -5.02 -14.38
N ARG A 173 17.42 -5.90 -13.92
CA ARG A 173 17.77 -6.00 -12.49
C ARG A 173 18.62 -4.80 -12.08
N ILE A 174 18.33 -4.22 -10.92
CA ILE A 174 19.15 -3.15 -10.32
C ILE A 174 20.17 -3.79 -9.39
N GLY A 175 21.41 -3.95 -9.87
CA GLY A 175 22.51 -4.48 -9.08
C GLY A 175 22.15 -5.74 -8.27
N GLN A 176 22.44 -5.71 -6.97
CA GLN A 176 22.15 -6.79 -6.01
C GLN A 176 20.94 -6.48 -5.12
N ASN A 177 20.06 -5.56 -5.54
CA ASN A 177 18.90 -5.16 -4.74
C ASN A 177 17.95 -6.34 -4.49
N THR A 178 17.46 -6.44 -3.24
CA THR A 178 16.54 -7.49 -2.79
C THR A 178 15.09 -6.99 -2.68
N GLY A 179 14.86 -5.67 -2.73
CA GLY A 179 13.54 -5.08 -2.51
C GLY A 179 13.07 -5.11 -1.06
N GLU A 180 13.94 -5.45 -0.11
CA GLU A 180 13.56 -5.69 1.30
C GLU A 180 13.56 -4.42 2.14
N MET A 181 14.37 -3.41 1.80
CA MET A 181 14.40 -2.16 2.54
C MET A 181 13.22 -1.30 2.12
N ARG A 182 12.28 -1.08 3.03
CA ARG A 182 11.12 -0.23 2.78
C ARG A 182 10.76 0.64 3.97
N LEU A 183 10.11 1.75 3.69
CA LEU A 183 9.59 2.70 4.66
C LEU A 183 8.11 2.98 4.38
N PHE A 184 7.43 3.64 5.32
CA PHE A 184 6.11 4.20 5.05
C PHE A 184 6.02 5.65 5.56
N ALA A 185 5.19 6.44 4.90
CA ALA A 185 4.96 7.84 5.20
C ALA A 185 3.49 8.22 4.96
N PHE A 186 3.04 9.30 5.57
CA PHE A 186 1.67 9.82 5.44
C PHE A 186 1.66 11.30 5.84
N ALA A 187 0.72 12.05 5.27
CA ALA A 187 0.43 13.43 5.62
C ALA A 187 -0.41 13.52 6.90
N PRO A 188 -0.59 14.71 7.51
CA PRO A 188 -1.47 14.88 8.66
C PRO A 188 -2.89 14.36 8.41
N GLY A 189 -3.43 13.60 9.35
CA GLY A 189 -4.81 13.13 9.32
C GLY A 189 -4.99 11.64 8.98
N LEU A 190 -3.91 10.87 8.87
CA LEU A 190 -3.99 9.41 8.78
C LEU A 190 -4.78 8.89 9.97
N GLY A 191 -5.79 8.07 9.72
CA GLY A 191 -6.59 7.53 10.81
C GLY A 191 -7.91 6.91 10.38
N VAL A 192 -8.76 6.67 11.37
CA VAL A 192 -10.10 6.12 11.18
C VAL A 192 -11.14 6.93 11.93
N ASN A 193 -12.31 7.12 11.33
CA ASN A 193 -13.41 7.82 11.97
C ASN A 193 -14.73 7.09 11.70
N ALA A 194 -15.31 6.51 12.76
CA ALA A 194 -16.59 5.81 12.71
C ALA A 194 -17.75 6.68 12.24
N SER A 195 -17.70 8.00 12.47
CA SER A 195 -18.76 8.91 11.99
C SER A 195 -18.70 9.17 10.49
N GLN A 196 -17.59 8.82 9.82
CA GLN A 196 -17.40 8.96 8.38
C GLN A 196 -17.54 7.62 7.65
N ALA A 197 -17.66 6.51 8.38
CA ALA A 197 -17.90 5.20 7.79
C ALA A 197 -19.39 5.02 7.46
N ALA A 198 -19.68 4.26 6.41
CA ALA A 198 -21.05 3.88 6.06
C ALA A 198 -21.66 2.86 7.03
N ALA A 199 -20.82 2.14 7.79
CA ALA A 199 -21.23 1.20 8.82
C ALA A 199 -20.16 1.08 9.91
N THR A 200 -20.56 0.56 11.08
CA THR A 200 -19.67 0.29 12.22
C THR A 200 -20.02 -1.07 12.83
N GLY A 201 -19.21 -1.56 13.77
CA GLY A 201 -19.23 -2.95 14.20
C GLY A 201 -18.56 -3.83 13.14
N GLU A 202 -19.07 -5.03 12.95
CA GLU A 202 -18.71 -5.88 11.80
C GLU A 202 -19.63 -5.56 10.63
N PHE A 203 -19.04 -5.31 9.46
CA PHE A 203 -19.77 -5.04 8.23
C PHE A 203 -18.96 -5.54 7.03
N TYR A 204 -19.58 -5.53 5.84
CA TYR A 204 -18.97 -6.10 4.64
C TYR A 204 -18.99 -5.07 3.51
N THR A 205 -17.90 -5.04 2.74
CA THR A 205 -17.77 -4.17 1.56
C THR A 205 -17.35 -4.96 0.33
N ASP A 206 -17.36 -4.31 -0.84
CA ASP A 206 -16.58 -4.77 -1.96
C ASP A 206 -15.07 -4.75 -1.66
N ILE A 207 -14.27 -5.35 -2.54
CA ILE A 207 -12.82 -5.46 -2.37
C ILE A 207 -12.13 -4.09 -2.35
N TYR A 208 -12.76 -3.02 -2.85
CA TYR A 208 -12.20 -1.68 -2.89
C TYR A 208 -12.59 -0.82 -1.68
N GLY A 209 -13.48 -1.30 -0.80
CA GLY A 209 -13.96 -0.53 0.35
C GLY A 209 -14.83 0.67 -0.03
N LYS A 210 -15.49 0.62 -1.19
CA LYS A 210 -16.30 1.71 -1.76
C LYS A 210 -17.80 1.42 -1.77
N LYS A 211 -18.21 0.16 -1.58
CA LYS A 211 -19.63 -0.24 -1.56
C LYS A 211 -19.93 -1.20 -0.43
N LEU A 212 -21.06 -1.00 0.27
CA LEU A 212 -21.58 -1.98 1.24
C LEU A 212 -22.12 -3.21 0.53
N LEU A 213 -21.83 -4.38 1.07
CA LEU A 213 -22.31 -5.67 0.60
C LEU A 213 -22.93 -6.46 1.76
N SER A 214 -23.77 -7.44 1.43
CA SER A 214 -24.17 -8.48 2.38
C SER A 214 -23.03 -9.47 2.56
N ALA A 215 -22.93 -10.10 3.73
CA ALA A 215 -21.89 -11.11 4.00
C ALA A 215 -21.92 -12.30 3.02
N SER A 216 -23.10 -12.59 2.44
CA SER A 216 -23.30 -13.66 1.45
C SER A 216 -22.92 -13.26 0.03
N ASP A 217 -22.66 -11.98 -0.25
CA ASP A 217 -22.39 -11.52 -1.60
C ASP A 217 -21.02 -12.02 -2.08
N PRO A 218 -20.91 -12.50 -3.34
CA PRO A 218 -19.62 -12.86 -3.91
C PRO A 218 -18.63 -11.68 -3.82
N GLY A 219 -17.45 -11.95 -3.28
CA GLY A 219 -16.40 -10.93 -3.11
C GLY A 219 -16.52 -10.06 -1.86
N ALA A 220 -17.56 -10.24 -1.01
CA ALA A 220 -17.73 -9.48 0.23
C ALA A 220 -16.55 -9.60 1.19
N VAL A 221 -15.88 -8.47 1.46
CA VAL A 221 -14.75 -8.37 2.38
C VAL A 221 -15.24 -7.89 3.73
N ARG A 222 -14.90 -8.65 4.77
CA ARG A 222 -15.20 -8.30 6.15
C ARG A 222 -14.38 -7.08 6.58
N GLN A 223 -15.06 -6.14 7.20
CA GLN A 223 -14.50 -4.97 7.86
C GLN A 223 -14.89 -4.99 9.34
N TYR A 224 -14.07 -4.39 10.18
CA TYR A 224 -14.46 -4.07 11.55
C TYR A 224 -14.04 -2.65 11.90
N LEU A 225 -14.97 -1.87 12.45
CA LEU A 225 -14.70 -0.56 13.02
C LEU A 225 -15.53 -0.38 14.29
N LYS A 226 -14.86 -0.24 15.43
CA LYS A 226 -15.54 -0.10 16.73
C LYS A 226 -16.52 1.09 16.70
N PRO A 227 -17.80 0.91 17.07
CA PRO A 227 -18.76 2.01 17.08
C PRO A 227 -18.27 3.20 17.92
N GLY A 228 -18.40 4.40 17.36
CA GLY A 228 -17.95 5.65 17.99
C GLY A 228 -16.42 5.83 18.06
N PHE A 229 -15.62 4.90 17.54
CA PHE A 229 -14.17 5.05 17.53
C PHE A 229 -13.73 6.12 16.55
N SER A 230 -12.85 6.99 17.01
CA SER A 230 -12.14 7.96 16.18
C SER A 230 -10.69 7.99 16.60
N PHE A 231 -9.81 7.90 15.61
CA PHE A 231 -8.38 8.00 15.75
C PHE A 231 -7.87 8.80 14.55
N SER A 232 -7.05 9.79 14.82
CA SER A 232 -6.35 10.55 13.80
C SER A 232 -4.99 10.91 14.34
N THR A 233 -3.99 10.81 13.49
CA THR A 233 -2.63 11.14 13.84
C THR A 233 -1.97 11.95 12.74
N SER A 234 -0.97 12.70 13.12
CA SER A 234 -0.21 13.57 12.23
C SER A 234 1.25 13.44 12.56
N ASN A 235 2.12 13.34 11.57
CA ASN A 235 3.53 13.57 11.83
C ASN A 235 3.74 15.06 12.14
N PRO A 236 4.62 15.42 13.10
CA PRO A 236 5.09 16.80 13.21
C PRO A 236 5.50 17.35 11.85
N ALA A 237 5.40 18.67 11.65
CA ALA A 237 5.97 19.29 10.45
C ALA A 237 7.45 18.89 10.33
N ASN A 238 7.85 18.41 9.14
CA ASN A 238 9.18 17.84 8.88
C ASN A 238 9.50 16.49 9.56
N ALA A 239 8.52 15.78 10.11
CA ALA A 239 8.68 14.39 10.56
C ALA A 239 8.15 13.37 9.52
N GLU A 240 7.83 13.86 8.32
CA GLU A 240 7.39 13.06 7.20
C GLU A 240 8.63 12.48 6.50
N CYS A 241 8.84 11.17 6.58
CA CYS A 241 9.84 10.48 5.76
C CYS A 241 9.32 10.31 4.33
N PHE A 242 9.07 11.42 3.63
CA PHE A 242 9.01 11.39 2.18
C PHE A 242 10.15 12.23 1.65
N THR A 243 10.74 11.80 0.56
CA THR A 243 11.27 12.76 -0.42
C THR A 243 10.12 13.05 -1.39
N ARG A 244 9.86 14.33 -1.66
CA ARG A 244 9.05 14.67 -2.84
C ARG A 244 9.83 14.41 -4.14
N ASP A 245 11.11 14.09 -4.00
CA ASP A 245 12.11 14.06 -5.04
C ASP A 245 12.99 12.82 -4.86
N ALA A 246 12.65 11.77 -5.62
CA ALA A 246 13.33 10.49 -5.56
C ALA A 246 14.82 10.55 -5.94
N PHE A 247 15.37 11.69 -6.36
CA PHE A 247 16.75 11.79 -6.84
C PHE A 247 17.78 12.08 -5.76
N PHE A 248 17.42 12.80 -4.69
CA PHE A 248 18.45 13.32 -3.79
C PHE A 248 19.02 12.30 -2.80
N MET A 249 18.47 11.08 -2.69
CA MET A 249 18.95 9.99 -1.80
C MET A 249 19.11 10.35 -0.31
N PHE A 250 18.86 11.59 0.09
CA PHE A 250 18.90 12.07 1.47
C PHE A 250 17.49 12.06 2.02
N TYR A 251 17.29 11.34 3.12
CA TYR A 251 16.17 11.59 4.01
C TYR A 251 16.41 12.95 4.70
N GLU A 252 16.23 14.06 3.98
CA GLU A 252 16.40 15.38 4.57
C GLU A 252 15.28 15.67 5.57
N GLY A 253 15.64 15.96 6.82
CA GLY A 253 14.71 16.30 7.89
C GLY A 253 14.37 15.15 8.85
N CYS A 254 15.21 14.13 8.99
CA CYS A 254 15.03 13.08 10.00
C CYS A 254 15.11 13.64 11.43
N GLY A 255 13.99 14.14 11.97
CA GLY A 255 13.78 14.18 13.41
C GLY A 255 13.49 12.78 13.96
N ASP A 256 12.56 12.67 14.91
CA ASP A 256 12.14 11.41 15.55
C ASP A 256 11.17 10.55 14.69
N ALA A 257 11.33 10.53 13.37
CA ALA A 257 10.44 9.80 12.49
C ALA A 257 10.52 8.27 12.74
N PRO A 258 9.39 7.54 12.79
CA PRO A 258 9.41 6.12 13.11
C PRO A 258 10.04 5.32 11.97
N GLN A 259 11.29 4.89 12.15
CA GLN A 259 11.89 3.84 11.34
C GLN A 259 11.26 2.51 11.75
N ALA A 260 10.29 2.01 10.98
CA ALA A 260 9.71 0.70 11.22
C ALA A 260 10.49 -0.37 10.44
N PHE A 261 11.13 -1.30 11.16
CA PHE A 261 11.64 -2.53 10.55
C PHE A 261 10.45 -3.38 10.10
N MET A 262 10.40 -3.68 8.80
CA MET A 262 9.33 -4.47 8.22
C MET A 262 9.69 -5.95 8.18
N ASN A 263 8.69 -6.78 8.43
CA ASN A 263 8.78 -8.22 8.32
C ASN A 263 8.08 -8.71 7.03
N ILE A 264 8.76 -9.57 6.27
CA ILE A 264 8.17 -10.33 5.16
C ILE A 264 7.54 -11.59 5.75
N GLU A 265 6.34 -11.95 5.29
CA GLU A 265 5.66 -13.18 5.68
C GLU A 265 6.62 -14.40 5.73
N ASN A 266 6.57 -15.16 6.84
CA ASN A 266 7.52 -16.19 7.30
C ASN A 266 8.79 -15.71 8.03
N GLY A 267 8.95 -14.41 8.30
CA GLY A 267 10.07 -13.85 9.07
C GLY A 267 9.76 -13.50 10.53
N LEU A 268 8.71 -14.05 11.16
CA LEU A 268 8.50 -13.88 12.61
C LEU A 268 9.60 -14.64 13.38
N THR A 269 10.74 -13.99 13.57
CA THR A 269 11.72 -14.37 14.59
C THR A 269 11.51 -13.48 15.81
N ASP A 270 11.89 -14.00 16.98
CA ASP A 270 11.55 -13.52 18.33
C ASP A 270 12.14 -12.14 18.72
N LYS A 271 12.40 -11.26 17.75
CA LYS A 271 13.05 -9.95 17.92
C LYS A 271 12.17 -8.74 17.62
N ASN A 272 10.84 -8.88 17.65
CA ASN A 272 9.89 -7.76 17.58
C ASN A 272 8.89 -7.78 18.73
#